data_AF-A0A371HVX9-F1
#
_entry.id   AF-A0A371HVX9-F1
#
_cell.length_a   1.000
_cell.length_b   1.000
_cell.length_c   1.000
_cell.angle_alpha   90.00
_cell.angle_beta   90.00
_cell.angle_gamma   90.00
#
_symmetry.space_group_name_H-M   'P 1'
#
loop_
_entity.id
_entity.type
_entity.pdbx_description
1 polymer ?
#
loop_
_entity_poly.entity_id
_entity_poly.type
_entity_poly.pdbx_seq_one_letter_code
_entity_poly.pdbx_strand_id
1 'polypeptide(L)'
;MTYVELLPHLIQNSLVVPIPLKPIQPPYPKNYNPNAKCDYHADTIGHTTEKCWGLKYKVQDLMDMGLLSFKENGPNVKNNLLLGHEVTSINVIEGDVLIAQSKEKHNTVDSTRQLGTPITP
;
A
#
# COMPACT_ATOMS: atom_id res chain seq x y z
N MET A 1 19.62 2.00 -15.04
CA MET A 1 19.94 2.35 -13.64
C MET A 1 19.27 1.33 -12.74
N THR A 2 20.03 0.70 -11.87
CA THR A 2 19.55 -0.26 -10.86
C THR A 2 19.07 0.48 -9.60
N TYR A 3 18.35 -0.19 -8.70
CA TYR A 3 17.91 0.43 -7.44
C TYR A 3 19.06 0.72 -6.48
N VAL A 4 20.12 -0.10 -6.51
CA VAL A 4 21.38 0.10 -5.79
C VAL A 4 22.08 1.37 -6.28
N GLU A 5 22.08 1.63 -7.59
CA GLU A 5 22.64 2.87 -8.15
C GLU A 5 21.73 4.08 -7.88
N LEU A 6 20.41 3.90 -7.91
CA LEU A 6 19.44 4.96 -7.71
C LEU A 6 19.37 5.45 -6.26
N LEU A 7 19.41 4.54 -5.29
CA LEU A 7 19.17 4.85 -3.87
C LEU A 7 20.06 5.98 -3.32
N PRO A 8 21.39 6.01 -3.55
CA PRO A 8 22.25 7.11 -3.10
C PRO A 8 21.80 8.48 -3.63
N HIS A 9 21.32 8.54 -4.87
CA HIS A 9 20.84 9.77 -5.49
C HIS A 9 19.54 10.25 -4.83
N LEU A 10 18.64 9.33 -4.49
CA LEU A 10 17.41 9.67 -3.76
C LEU A 10 17.69 10.18 -2.35
N ILE A 11 18.67 9.59 -1.66
CA ILE A 11 19.09 10.03 -0.32
C ILE A 11 19.75 11.40 -0.39
N GLN A 12 20.67 11.61 -1.34
CA GLN A 12 21.38 12.88 -1.52
C GLN A 12 20.41 14.04 -1.81
N ASN A 13 19.35 13.79 -2.58
CA ASN A 13 18.31 14.78 -2.86
C ASN A 13 17.20 14.83 -1.80
N SER A 14 17.35 14.13 -0.67
CA SER A 14 16.37 14.08 0.41
C SER A 14 14.97 13.63 -0.03
N LEU A 15 14.86 12.85 -1.10
CA LEU A 15 13.60 12.28 -1.59
C LEU A 15 13.19 11.04 -0.81
N VAL A 16 14.18 10.35 -0.23
CA VAL A 16 13.99 9.21 0.67
C VAL A 16 14.98 9.27 1.84
N VAL A 17 14.62 8.61 2.92
CA VAL A 17 15.51 8.35 4.07
C VAL A 17 15.53 6.84 4.29
N PRO A 18 16.70 6.20 4.52
CA PRO A 18 16.76 4.79 4.90
C PRO A 18 15.96 4.52 6.18
N ILE A 19 15.23 3.41 6.20
CA ILE A 19 14.28 3.07 7.27
C ILE A 19 14.80 1.87 8.06
N PRO A 20 15.29 2.04 9.30
CA PRO A 20 15.68 0.90 10.12
C PRO A 20 14.49 -0.01 10.39
N LEU A 21 14.66 -1.31 10.13
CA LEU A 21 13.67 -2.33 10.47
C LEU A 21 14.18 -3.24 11.57
N LYS A 22 13.24 -3.81 12.34
CA LYS A 22 13.57 -4.89 13.25
C LYS A 22 13.92 -6.14 12.42
N PRO A 23 14.97 -6.90 12.80
CA PRO A 23 15.26 -8.17 12.15
C PRO A 23 14.05 -9.10 12.19
N ILE A 24 13.80 -9.78 11.07
CA ILE A 24 12.73 -10.78 10.98
C ILE A 24 13.08 -11.94 11.91
N GLN A 25 12.10 -12.41 12.67
CA GLN A 25 12.23 -13.60 13.49
C GLN A 25 11.65 -14.83 12.76
N PRO A 26 12.14 -16.05 13.03
CA PRO A 26 11.56 -17.27 12.50
C PRO A 26 10.06 -17.41 12.81
N PRO A 27 9.25 -18.06 11.94
CA PRO A 27 9.66 -18.69 10.69
C PRO A 27 9.92 -17.67 9.58
N TYR A 28 11.04 -17.84 8.86
CA TYR A 28 11.45 -16.92 7.80
C TYR A 28 10.56 -17.06 6.55
N PRO A 29 10.24 -15.95 5.86
CA PRO A 29 9.60 -15.99 4.55
C PRO A 29 10.39 -16.81 3.53
N LYS A 30 9.70 -17.39 2.53
CA LYS A 30 10.34 -18.21 1.47
C LYS A 30 11.45 -17.50 0.70
N ASN A 31 11.40 -16.17 0.60
CA ASN A 31 12.35 -15.34 -0.11
C ASN A 31 13.41 -14.71 0.80
N TYR A 32 13.44 -15.07 2.09
CA TYR A 32 14.46 -14.61 3.02
C TYR A 32 15.83 -15.18 2.64
N ASN A 33 16.81 -14.30 2.53
CA ASN A 33 18.20 -14.64 2.31
C ASN A 33 19.06 -14.06 3.45
N PRO A 34 19.64 -14.91 4.32
CA PRO A 34 20.46 -14.45 5.45
C PRO A 34 21.76 -13.74 5.03
N ASN A 35 22.18 -13.89 3.77
CA ASN A 35 23.37 -13.25 3.23
C ASN A 35 23.05 -11.95 2.47
N ALA A 36 21.77 -11.61 2.30
CA ALA A 36 21.35 -10.40 1.61
C ALA A 36 21.05 -9.28 2.61
N LYS A 37 21.47 -8.07 2.28
CA LYS A 37 21.18 -6.84 3.04
C LYS A 37 20.50 -5.81 2.14
N CYS A 38 19.65 -4.99 2.74
CA CYS A 38 18.97 -3.90 2.06
C CYS A 38 19.38 -2.54 2.65
N ASP A 39 20.08 -1.75 1.86
CA ASP A 39 20.61 -0.44 2.26
C ASP A 39 19.46 0.55 2.52
N TYR A 40 18.35 0.45 1.77
CA TYR A 40 17.14 1.24 2.02
C TYR A 40 16.52 0.93 3.38
N HIS A 41 16.81 -0.24 3.95
CA HIS A 41 16.37 -0.63 5.29
C HIS A 41 17.52 -0.64 6.30
N ALA A 42 18.50 0.27 6.14
CA ALA A 42 19.65 0.40 7.03
C ALA A 42 20.38 -0.94 7.23
N ASP A 43 20.72 -1.59 6.12
CA ASP A 43 21.45 -2.87 6.06
C ASP A 43 20.72 -4.06 6.71
N THR A 44 19.39 -3.99 6.86
CA THR A 44 18.59 -5.09 7.40
C THR A 44 18.77 -6.36 6.57
N ILE A 45 18.97 -7.49 7.25
CA ILE A 45 19.15 -8.80 6.62
C ILE A 45 17.82 -9.36 6.13
N GLY A 46 17.82 -9.94 4.93
CA GLY A 46 16.74 -10.79 4.43
C GLY A 46 16.49 -10.64 2.94
N HIS A 47 16.69 -9.47 2.36
CA HIS A 47 16.58 -9.24 0.92
C HIS A 47 17.59 -8.19 0.46
N THR A 48 17.90 -8.16 -0.84
CA THR A 48 18.80 -7.17 -1.43
C THR A 48 18.05 -5.87 -1.74
N THR A 49 18.75 -4.73 -1.81
CA THR A 49 18.18 -3.44 -2.26
C THR A 49 17.42 -3.57 -3.59
N GLU A 50 17.92 -4.33 -4.56
CA GLU A 50 17.23 -4.60 -5.84
C GLU A 50 15.87 -5.29 -5.71
N LYS A 51 15.71 -6.11 -4.67
CA LYS A 51 14.47 -6.86 -4.39
C LYS A 51 13.60 -6.18 -3.34
N CYS A 52 13.98 -4.98 -2.89
CA CYS A 52 13.25 -4.24 -1.88
C CYS A 52 11.93 -3.71 -2.45
N TRP A 53 10.82 -4.30 -2.04
CA TRP A 53 9.49 -3.83 -2.40
C TRP A 53 9.21 -2.43 -1.85
N GLY A 54 9.63 -2.14 -0.62
CA GLY A 54 9.46 -0.82 -0.02
C GLY A 54 10.10 0.29 -0.86
N LEU A 55 11.32 0.05 -1.37
CA LEU A 55 12.01 1.01 -2.24
C LEU A 55 11.29 1.16 -3.59
N LYS A 56 10.87 0.05 -4.21
CA LYS A 56 10.13 0.07 -5.50
C LYS A 56 8.86 0.89 -5.40
N TYR A 57 8.06 0.67 -4.35
CA TYR A 57 6.84 1.45 -4.11
C TYR A 57 7.17 2.92 -3.87
N LYS A 58 8.18 3.21 -3.04
CA LYS A 58 8.56 4.60 -2.77
C LYS A 58 9.00 5.35 -4.03
N VAL A 59 9.73 4.69 -4.93
CA VAL A 59 10.13 5.25 -6.24
C VAL A 59 8.91 5.52 -7.11
N GLN A 60 7.94 4.60 -7.14
CA GLN A 60 6.68 4.82 -7.85
C GLN A 60 5.92 6.02 -7.28
N ASP A 61 5.77 6.11 -5.95
CA ASP A 61 5.12 7.25 -5.30
C ASP A 61 5.78 8.59 -5.68
N LEU A 62 7.11 8.62 -5.73
CA LEU A 62 7.86 9.82 -6.13
C LEU A 62 7.64 10.19 -7.59
N MET A 63 7.48 9.20 -8.49
CA MET A 63 7.14 9.44 -9.89
C MET A 63 5.71 9.96 -10.04
N ASP A 64 4.77 9.36 -9.31
CA ASP A 64 3.36 9.74 -9.34
C ASP A 64 3.14 11.16 -8.79
N MET A 65 3.92 11.55 -7.78
CA MET A 65 3.98 12.93 -7.27
C MET A 65 4.75 13.90 -8.18
N GLY A 66 5.41 13.40 -9.23
CA GLY A 66 6.24 14.21 -10.13
C GLY A 66 7.54 14.74 -9.49
N LEU A 67 7.93 14.22 -8.33
CA LEU A 67 9.18 14.56 -7.63
C LEU A 67 10.41 13.84 -8.21
N LEU A 68 10.17 12.71 -8.88
CA LEU A 68 11.17 11.94 -9.59
C LEU A 68 10.70 11.75 -11.04
N SER A 69 11.59 11.95 -12.00
CA SER A 69 11.31 11.59 -13.39
C SER A 69 12.56 11.02 -14.04
N PHE A 70 12.38 9.94 -14.79
CA PHE A 70 13.42 9.40 -15.63
C PHE A 70 13.25 10.00 -17.02
N LYS A 71 14.27 10.68 -17.52
CA LYS A 71 14.23 11.22 -18.88
C LYS A 71 14.39 10.05 -19.85
N GLU A 72 13.27 9.52 -20.35
CA GLU A 72 13.29 8.66 -21.53
C GLU A 72 13.53 9.53 -22.77
N ASN A 73 14.36 9.05 -23.68
CA ASN A 73 14.63 9.70 -24.96
C ASN A 73 13.46 9.42 -25.94
N GLY A 74 12.21 9.76 -25.57
CA GLY A 74 10.98 9.47 -26.32
C GLY A 74 9.75 10.24 -25.79
N PRO A 75 8.66 10.37 -26.56
CA PRO A 75 7.63 11.38 -26.33
C PRO A 75 6.88 11.16 -24.99
N ASN A 76 7.04 12.15 -24.13
CA ASN A 76 6.52 12.28 -22.78
C ASN A 76 4.98 12.28 -22.75
N VAL A 77 4.36 11.15 -22.46
CA VAL A 77 2.94 11.09 -22.10
C VAL A 77 2.86 11.24 -20.58
N LYS A 78 2.86 12.50 -20.11
CA LYS A 78 2.43 12.85 -18.75
C LYS A 78 0.96 12.46 -18.60
N ASN A 79 0.70 11.23 -18.17
CA ASN A 79 -0.60 10.86 -17.65
C ASN A 79 -0.66 11.29 -16.19
N ASN A 80 -1.30 12.45 -15.96
CA ASN A 80 -1.89 12.81 -14.68
C ASN A 80 -2.90 11.72 -14.30
N LEU A 81 -2.47 10.76 -13.48
CA LEU A 81 -3.38 9.95 -12.69
C LEU A 81 -3.25 10.44 -11.26
N LEU A 82 -4.04 11.47 -10.92
CA LEU A 82 -4.39 11.76 -9.53
C LEU A 82 -5.02 10.49 -8.97
N LEU A 83 -4.22 9.70 -8.26
CA LEU A 83 -4.64 8.46 -7.64
C LEU A 83 -5.58 8.84 -6.49
N GLY A 84 -6.87 8.80 -6.78
CA GLY A 84 -7.93 8.94 -5.81
C GLY A 84 -7.72 7.90 -4.72
N HIS A 85 -7.35 8.39 -3.55
CA HIS A 85 -7.37 7.62 -2.32
C HIS A 85 -8.83 7.42 -1.91
N GLU A 86 -9.35 6.20 -2.09
CA GLU A 86 -10.32 5.68 -1.14
C GLU A 86 -10.02 4.20 -0.87
N VAL A 87 -9.36 3.97 0.26
CA VAL A 87 -9.47 2.71 1.00
C VAL A 87 -10.95 2.44 1.23
N THR A 88 -11.46 1.32 0.73
CA THR A 88 -12.16 0.31 1.54
C THR A 88 -12.35 -0.97 0.71
N SER A 89 -11.84 -2.05 1.27
CA SER A 89 -11.99 -3.44 0.86
C SER A 89 -13.45 -3.83 0.62
N ILE A 90 -13.78 -4.30 -0.58
CA ILE A 90 -15.00 -5.08 -0.81
C ILE A 90 -14.70 -6.23 -1.76
N ASN A 91 -15.05 -7.41 -1.26
CA ASN A 91 -15.01 -8.71 -1.90
C ASN A 91 -15.99 -8.74 -3.10
N VAL A 92 -15.74 -9.64 -4.05
CA VAL A 92 -16.78 -10.42 -4.76
C VAL A 92 -17.41 -9.84 -6.06
N ILE A 93 -17.06 -10.57 -7.15
CA ILE A 93 -17.75 -10.92 -8.42
C ILE A 93 -18.08 -9.84 -9.47
N GLU A 94 -17.34 -10.00 -10.58
CA GLU A 94 -17.76 -9.92 -12.00
C GLU A 94 -19.25 -9.71 -12.26
N GLY A 95 -19.55 -8.72 -13.09
CA GLY A 95 -20.81 -8.67 -13.84
C GLY A 95 -21.53 -7.32 -13.80
N ASP A 96 -21.10 -6.43 -14.70
CA ASP A 96 -21.92 -5.45 -15.41
C ASP A 96 -22.49 -4.23 -14.66
N VAL A 97 -22.31 -3.10 -15.32
CA VAL A 97 -22.27 -1.75 -14.76
C VAL A 97 -23.54 -0.96 -15.12
N LEU A 98 -23.95 -0.12 -14.17
CA LEU A 98 -25.04 0.88 -14.15
C LEU A 98 -26.42 0.27 -13.88
N ILE A 99 -27.18 0.71 -12.88
CA ILE A 99 -27.89 2.00 -12.77
C ILE A 99 -28.37 2.08 -11.29
N ALA A 100 -28.37 3.22 -10.60
CA ALA A 100 -29.59 4.00 -10.36
C ALA A 100 -29.35 5.23 -9.47
N GLN A 101 -30.16 6.25 -9.73
CA GLN A 101 -30.14 7.59 -9.17
C GLN A 101 -30.79 7.67 -7.78
N SER A 102 -30.10 8.35 -6.86
CA SER A 102 -30.58 9.42 -5.97
C SER A 102 -31.91 9.33 -5.17
N LYS A 103 -31.75 9.54 -3.85
CA LYS A 103 -32.53 10.36 -2.88
C LYS A 103 -33.54 9.72 -1.90
N GLU A 104 -33.40 10.21 -0.65
CA GLU A 104 -34.41 10.40 0.43
C GLU A 104 -35.09 9.12 1.01
N LYS A 105 -35.40 8.95 2.30
CA LYS A 105 -35.62 9.86 3.45
C LYS A 105 -35.67 9.03 4.75
N HIS A 106 -35.38 9.67 5.87
CA HIS A 106 -35.60 9.21 7.25
C HIS A 106 -37.06 8.82 7.55
N ASN A 107 -37.29 7.79 8.39
CA ASN A 107 -38.23 7.82 9.52
C ASN A 107 -37.94 6.74 10.57
N THR A 108 -38.42 7.00 11.79
CA THR A 108 -38.05 6.45 13.10
C THR A 108 -39.21 5.61 13.67
N VAL A 109 -38.94 4.93 14.81
CA VAL A 109 -39.83 4.38 15.88
C VAL A 109 -40.33 2.94 15.67
N ASP A 110 -40.53 2.06 16.67
CA ASP A 110 -40.49 2.14 18.13
C ASP A 110 -40.30 0.74 18.76
N SER A 111 -39.89 0.76 20.02
CA SER A 111 -39.79 -0.23 21.11
C SER A 111 -40.98 -1.18 21.33
N THR A 112 -40.76 -2.34 21.97
CA THR A 112 -41.54 -2.82 23.15
C THR A 112 -40.79 -3.94 23.92
N ARG A 113 -40.99 -3.95 25.25
CA ARG A 113 -40.27 -4.63 26.36
C ARG A 113 -40.82 -6.02 26.77
N GLN A 114 -39.93 -6.82 27.38
CA GLN A 114 -40.02 -7.73 28.57
C GLN A 114 -41.19 -8.71 28.83
N LEU A 115 -40.85 -9.92 29.34
CA LEU A 115 -41.38 -10.72 30.49
C LEU A 115 -41.06 -12.22 30.26
N GLY A 116 -40.35 -12.97 31.11
CA GLY A 116 -40.83 -13.63 32.35
C GLY A 116 -40.88 -15.18 32.18
N THR A 117 -40.28 -15.95 33.11
CA THR A 117 -40.16 -17.43 33.14
C THR A 117 -41.49 -18.19 33.36
N PRO A 118 -41.51 -19.53 33.19
CA PRO A 118 -41.92 -20.41 34.32
C PRO A 118 -41.13 -21.74 34.48
N ILE A 119 -41.36 -22.40 35.62
CA ILE A 119 -40.62 -23.50 36.29
C ILE A 119 -41.34 -24.85 36.09
N THR A 120 -40.57 -25.96 35.92
CA THR A 120 -40.81 -27.40 36.28
C THR A 120 -42.13 -28.11 35.84
N PRO A 121 -42.21 -29.45 35.86
CA PRO A 121 -42.10 -30.34 37.03
C PRO A 121 -40.75 -31.03 37.23
#